data_AF-A0A1N7K0J1-F1
#
_entry.id   AF-A0A1N7K0J1-F1
#
_cell.length_a   1.000
_cell.length_b   1.000
_cell.length_c   1.000
_cell.angle_alpha   90.00
_cell.angle_beta   90.00
_cell.angle_gamma   90.00
#
_symmetry.space_group_name_H-M   'P 1'
#
loop_
_entity.id
_entity.type
_entity.pdbx_description
1 polymer ?
#
loop_
_entity_poly.entity_id
_entity_poly.type
_entity_poly.pdbx_seq_one_letter_code
_entity_poly.pdbx_strand_id
1 'polypeptide(L)'
;MPVYNIATNYPLNYEIRKATAARITDIHCQLTGAPPEFVNVIFMHGHPLKKGKELSVICNVRSGGNRNAELTEDLRVAIRNGISETTGYLPQEVSAHLLGFPASWAMEGGEILPEPGEETAWLHRTHSA
;
A
#
# COMPACT_ATOMS: atom_id res chain seq x y z
N MET A 1 3.68 -3.91 -7.59
CA MET A 1 4.46 -3.65 -6.38
C MET A 1 4.02 -2.31 -5.79
N PRO A 2 3.00 -2.29 -4.93
CA PRO A 2 2.61 -1.07 -4.21
C PRO A 2 3.63 -0.71 -3.12
N VAL A 3 3.79 0.59 -2.86
CA VAL A 3 4.53 1.10 -1.70
C VAL A 3 3.59 1.90 -0.82
N TYR A 4 3.25 1.34 0.34
CA TYR A 4 2.46 1.98 1.37
C TYR A 4 3.39 2.77 2.31
N ASN A 5 3.31 4.09 2.23
CA ASN A 5 4.00 4.99 3.12
C ASN A 5 3.10 5.35 4.29
N ILE A 6 3.46 4.90 5.48
CA ILE A 6 2.74 5.17 6.73
C ILE A 6 3.52 6.22 7.52
N ALA A 7 2.88 7.35 7.78
CA ALA A 7 3.44 8.45 8.56
C ALA A 7 2.68 8.62 9.88
N THR A 8 3.41 8.77 10.97
CA THR A 8 2.89 9.05 12.32
C THR A 8 3.68 10.18 13.00
N ASN A 9 3.07 10.84 14.00
CA ASN A 9 3.78 11.83 14.82
C ASN A 9 4.85 11.15 15.69
N TYR A 10 4.53 9.97 16.24
CA TYR A 10 5.37 9.19 17.15
C TYR A 10 5.58 7.76 16.63
N PRO A 11 6.67 7.06 16.99
CA PRO A 11 6.91 5.70 16.53
C PRO A 11 5.83 4.74 17.04
N LEU A 12 5.31 3.89 16.15
CA LEU A 12 4.48 2.75 16.52
C LEU A 12 5.33 1.62 17.09
N ASN A 13 4.77 0.85 18.03
CA ASN A 13 5.44 -0.33 18.56
C ASN A 13 5.70 -1.35 17.43
N TYR A 14 6.70 -2.22 17.60
CA TYR A 14 7.10 -3.15 16.54
C TYR A 14 6.00 -4.17 16.19
N GLU A 15 5.29 -4.72 17.18
CA GLU A 15 4.23 -5.72 16.96
C GLU A 15 3.03 -5.13 16.20
N ILE A 16 2.64 -3.89 16.49
CA ILE A 16 1.63 -3.13 15.75
C ILE A 16 2.10 -2.89 14.33
N ARG A 17 3.35 -2.43 14.12
CA ARG A 17 3.88 -2.25 12.76
C ARG A 17 3.83 -3.55 11.95
N LYS A 18 4.25 -4.66 12.57
CA LYS A 18 4.21 -5.99 11.95
C LYS A 18 2.78 -6.42 11.62
N ALA A 19 1.86 -6.29 12.56
CA ALA A 19 0.45 -6.64 12.37
C ALA A 19 -0.21 -5.76 11.30
N THR A 20 0.03 -4.44 11.32
CA THR A 20 -0.49 -3.50 10.33
C THR A 20 0.07 -3.80 8.94
N ALA A 21 1.37 -4.10 8.81
CA ALA A 21 1.97 -4.47 7.52
C ALA A 21 1.38 -5.76 6.94
N ALA A 22 1.21 -6.79 7.78
CA ALA A 22 0.55 -8.04 7.38
C ALA A 22 -0.89 -7.78 6.92
N ARG A 23 -1.65 -7.00 7.70
CA ARG A 23 -3.05 -6.66 7.38
C ARG A 23 -3.18 -5.87 6.07
N ILE A 24 -2.30 -4.91 5.83
CA ILE A 24 -2.26 -4.15 4.56
C ILE A 24 -1.96 -5.09 3.39
N THR A 25 -0.99 -5.99 3.56
CA THR A 25 -0.61 -6.97 2.54
C THR A 25 -1.78 -7.89 2.20
N ASP A 26 -2.43 -8.47 3.21
CA ASP A 26 -3.59 -9.33 3.01
C ASP A 26 -4.72 -8.62 2.25
N ILE A 27 -5.09 -7.42 2.67
CA ILE A 27 -6.14 -6.62 2.03
C ILE A 27 -5.78 -6.31 0.56
N HIS A 28 -4.54 -5.88 0.31
CA HIS A 28 -4.08 -5.56 -1.03
C HIS A 28 -4.13 -6.80 -1.94
N CYS A 29 -3.61 -7.93 -1.47
CA CYS A 29 -3.61 -9.19 -2.22
C CYS A 29 -5.03 -9.68 -2.51
N GLN A 30 -5.92 -9.65 -1.51
CA GLN A 30 -7.31 -10.08 -1.65
C GLN A 30 -8.08 -9.28 -2.70
N LEU A 31 -7.90 -7.95 -2.74
CA LEU A 31 -8.62 -7.09 -3.67
C LEU A 31 -7.98 -7.05 -5.06
N THR A 32 -6.65 -7.11 -5.17
CA THR A 32 -5.95 -6.87 -6.44
C THR A 32 -5.43 -8.13 -7.12
N GLY A 33 -5.37 -9.26 -6.41
CA GLY A 33 -4.72 -10.50 -6.85
C GLY A 33 -3.18 -10.40 -6.94
N ALA A 34 -2.58 -9.28 -6.51
CA ALA A 34 -1.13 -9.14 -6.54
C ALA A 34 -0.45 -10.11 -5.55
N PRO A 35 0.71 -10.70 -5.90
CA PRO A 35 1.51 -11.48 -4.98
C PRO A 35 1.97 -10.68 -3.73
N PRO A 36 2.04 -11.30 -2.54
CA PRO A 36 2.38 -10.61 -1.29
C PRO A 36 3.81 -10.07 -1.26
N GLU A 37 4.77 -10.72 -1.93
CA GLU A 37 6.17 -10.29 -2.03
C GLU A 37 6.34 -8.93 -2.70
N PHE A 38 5.31 -8.46 -3.40
CA PHE A 38 5.30 -7.15 -4.05
C PHE A 38 4.80 -6.01 -3.18
N VAL A 39 4.22 -6.31 -2.01
CA VAL A 39 3.66 -5.29 -1.14
C VAL A 39 4.73 -4.75 -0.21
N ASN A 40 5.12 -3.50 -0.42
CA ASN A 40 6.06 -2.81 0.45
C ASN A 40 5.31 -1.91 1.43
N VAL A 41 5.62 -2.03 2.73
CA VAL A 41 5.04 -1.18 3.78
C VAL A 41 6.16 -0.50 4.55
N ILE A 42 6.22 0.82 4.47
CA ILE A 42 7.26 1.64 5.06
C ILE A 42 6.66 2.49 6.17
N PHE A 43 7.17 2.34 7.39
CA PHE A 43 6.77 3.15 8.54
C PHE A 43 7.77 4.29 8.76
N MET A 44 7.25 5.51 8.75
CA MET A 44 7.96 6.75 9.06
C MET A 44 7.31 7.40 10.28
N HIS A 45 8.12 7.95 11.17
CA HIS A 45 7.65 8.69 12.35
C HIS A 45 8.29 10.07 12.42
N GLY A 46 7.78 10.94 13.31
CA GLY A 46 8.25 12.32 13.44
C GLY A 46 7.73 13.25 12.33
N HIS A 47 6.66 12.84 11.64
CA HIS A 47 6.00 13.67 10.62
C HIS A 47 4.76 14.35 11.20
N PRO A 48 4.64 15.68 11.13
CA PRO A 48 3.47 16.39 11.63
C PRO A 48 2.25 16.07 10.77
N LEU A 49 1.18 15.59 11.42
CA LEU A 49 -0.09 15.30 10.77
C LEU A 49 -1.12 16.42 10.95
N LYS A 50 -2.16 16.39 10.11
CA LYS A 50 -3.33 17.29 10.29
C LYS A 50 -3.96 17.06 11.66
N LYS A 51 -4.51 18.11 12.27
CA LYS A 51 -5.20 18.02 13.56
C LYS A 51 -6.28 16.94 13.54
N GLY A 52 -6.31 16.09 14.57
CA GLY A 52 -7.25 14.98 14.69
C GLY A 52 -6.87 13.76 13.85
N LYS A 53 -5.64 13.69 13.33
CA LYS A 53 -5.09 12.50 12.66
C LYS A 53 -3.89 11.98 13.43
N GLU A 54 -3.90 10.69 13.69
CA GLU A 54 -2.81 9.98 14.37
C GLU A 54 -1.92 9.23 13.37
N LEU A 55 -2.48 8.87 12.21
CA LEU A 55 -1.78 8.14 11.16
C LEU A 55 -2.23 8.60 9.77
N SER A 56 -1.29 8.73 8.85
CA SER A 56 -1.56 8.94 7.42
C SER A 56 -0.90 7.85 6.59
N VAL A 57 -1.67 7.23 5.68
CA VAL A 57 -1.16 6.29 4.70
C VAL A 57 -1.34 6.84 3.29
N ILE A 58 -0.28 6.75 2.49
CA ILE A 58 -0.28 7.12 1.07
C ILE A 58 0.24 5.93 0.28
N CYS A 59 -0.46 5.56 -0.78
CA CYS A 59 -0.02 4.51 -1.70
C CYS A 59 -0.44 4.83 -3.12
N ASN A 60 0.45 4.54 -4.06
CA ASN A 60 0.14 4.55 -5.48
C ASN A 60 -0.27 3.13 -5.89
N VAL A 61 -1.40 2.99 -6.57
CA VAL A 61 -1.94 1.72 -7.06
C VAL A 61 -1.81 1.73 -8.58
N ARG A 62 -1.16 0.71 -9.14
CA ARG A 62 -0.99 0.62 -10.59
C ARG A 62 -2.36 0.37 -11.24
N SER A 63 -2.81 1.31 -12.06
CA SER A 63 -4.05 1.26 -12.83
C SER A 63 -3.95 0.26 -13.99
N GLY A 64 -5.08 -0.24 -14.47
CA GLY A 64 -5.15 -1.20 -15.58
C GLY A 64 -5.69 -2.56 -15.17
N GLY A 65 -6.09 -3.38 -16.15
CA GLY A 65 -6.73 -4.67 -15.90
C GLY A 65 -8.02 -4.52 -15.08
N ASN A 66 -8.08 -5.20 -13.93
CA ASN A 66 -9.20 -5.12 -12.98
C ASN A 66 -9.15 -3.90 -12.04
N ARG A 67 -8.07 -3.11 -12.04
CA ARG A 67 -7.84 -2.02 -11.09
C ARG A 67 -8.41 -0.71 -11.63
N ASN A 68 -9.72 -0.57 -11.51
CA ASN A 68 -10.47 0.64 -11.85
C ASN A 68 -10.60 1.59 -10.64
N ALA A 69 -11.28 2.72 -10.84
CA ALA A 69 -11.48 3.71 -9.78
C ALA A 69 -12.29 3.18 -8.59
N GLU A 70 -13.28 2.33 -8.84
CA GLU A 70 -14.11 1.69 -7.82
C GLU A 70 -13.27 0.77 -6.92
N LEU A 71 -12.49 -0.14 -7.51
CA LEU A 71 -11.58 -1.01 -6.78
C LEU A 71 -10.54 -0.21 -5.97
N THR A 72 -10.04 0.89 -6.53
CA THR A 72 -9.09 1.76 -5.82
C THR A 72 -9.72 2.41 -4.59
N GLU A 73 -10.99 2.79 -4.67
CA GLU A 73 -11.76 3.36 -3.56
C GLU A 73 -12.08 2.29 -2.50
N ASP A 74 -12.50 1.10 -2.92
CA ASP A 74 -12.73 -0.03 -2.01
C ASP A 74 -11.45 -0.40 -1.25
N LEU A 75 -10.33 -0.45 -1.97
CA LEU A 75 -9.01 -0.67 -1.37
C LEU A 75 -8.65 0.45 -0.37
N ARG A 76 -8.94 1.71 -0.70
CA ARG A 76 -8.69 2.85 0.20
C ARG A 76 -9.46 2.72 1.50
N VAL A 77 -10.75 2.35 1.43
CA VAL A 77 -11.61 2.15 2.60
C VAL A 77 -11.16 0.94 3.42
N ALA A 78 -10.88 -0.19 2.76
CA ALA A 78 -10.43 -1.41 3.42
C ALA A 78 -9.10 -1.20 4.16
N ILE A 79 -8.13 -0.55 3.53
CA ILE A 79 -6.83 -0.23 4.14
C ILE A 79 -7.01 0.67 5.37
N ARG A 80 -7.83 1.72 5.29
CA ARG A 80 -8.11 2.60 6.44
C ARG A 80 -8.67 1.80 7.63
N ASN A 81 -9.63 0.93 7.37
CA ASN A 81 -10.28 0.14 8.40
C ASN A 81 -9.32 -0.91 8.97
N GLY A 82 -8.53 -1.61 8.14
CA GLY A 82 -7.53 -2.59 8.58
C GLY A 82 -6.39 -1.98 9.40
N ILE A 83 -5.98 -0.74 9.08
CA ILE A 83 -5.05 0.01 9.94
C ILE A 83 -5.70 0.33 11.29
N SER A 84 -6.96 0.78 11.29
CA SER A 84 -7.69 1.09 12.52
C SER A 84 -7.79 -0.14 13.44
N GLU A 85 -8.12 -1.31 12.88
CA GLU A 85 -8.19 -2.60 13.59
C GLU A 85 -6.87 -2.98 14.27
N THR A 86 -5.73 -2.75 13.61
CA THR A 86 -4.40 -3.18 14.10
C THR A 86 -3.74 -2.17 15.02
N THR A 87 -4.02 -0.88 14.84
CA THR A 87 -3.42 0.21 15.62
C THR A 87 -4.27 0.62 16.83
N GLY A 88 -5.58 0.35 16.79
CA GLY A 88 -6.55 0.82 17.79
C GLY A 88 -7.00 2.27 17.59
N TYR A 89 -6.48 2.98 16.59
CA TYR A 89 -6.97 4.30 16.22
C TYR A 89 -8.38 4.23 15.63
N LEU A 90 -9.15 5.30 15.80
CA LEU A 90 -10.46 5.39 15.20
C LEU A 90 -10.34 5.62 13.68
N PRO A 91 -11.28 5.13 12.84
CA PRO A 91 -11.20 5.33 11.39
C PRO A 91 -11.10 6.80 10.95
N GLN A 92 -11.70 7.72 11.72
CA GLN A 92 -11.59 9.16 11.48
C GLN A 92 -10.21 9.74 11.84
N GLU A 93 -9.39 9.06 12.63
CA GLU A 93 -8.02 9.46 12.98
C GLU A 93 -7.00 8.95 11.95
N VAL A 94 -7.42 8.05 11.06
CA VAL A 94 -6.60 7.53 9.96
C VAL A 94 -6.93 8.27 8.66
N SER A 95 -5.91 8.86 8.04
CA SER A 95 -5.99 9.38 6.66
C SER A 95 -5.50 8.31 5.69
N ALA A 96 -6.25 8.04 4.62
CA ALA A 96 -5.86 7.10 3.58
C ALA A 96 -6.01 7.74 2.21
N HIS A 97 -4.90 7.83 1.48
CA HIS A 97 -4.82 8.40 0.14
C HIS A 97 -4.24 7.35 -0.82
N LEU A 98 -5.11 6.78 -1.65
CA LEU A 98 -4.73 5.85 -2.70
C LEU A 98 -4.96 6.50 -4.06
N LEU A 99 -3.95 6.44 -4.91
CA LEU A 99 -3.96 7.09 -6.23
C LEU A 99 -3.60 6.08 -7.31
N GLY A 100 -4.47 5.98 -8.33
CA GLY A 100 -4.20 5.20 -9.53
C GLY A 100 -3.08 5.83 -10.37
N PHE A 101 -2.17 5.03 -10.92
CA PHE A 101 -1.15 5.50 -11.86
C PHE A 101 -0.85 4.47 -12.98
N PRO A 102 -0.49 4.88 -14.21
CA PRO A 102 -0.08 3.96 -15.28
C PRO A 102 1.20 3.17 -14.94
N ALA A 103 1.26 1.89 -15.30
CA ALA A 103 2.42 1.04 -15.05
C ALA A 103 3.75 1.66 -15.49
N SER A 104 3.74 2.29 -16.66
CA SER A 104 4.88 2.94 -17.30
C SER A 104 5.50 4.11 -16.52
N TRP A 105 4.85 4.59 -15.45
CA TRP A 105 5.35 5.70 -14.64
C TRP A 105 6.19 5.27 -13.44
N ALA A 106 6.24 3.96 -13.15
CA ALA A 106 7.03 3.44 -12.04
C ALA A 106 8.07 2.43 -12.51
N MET A 107 9.14 2.37 -11.74
CA MET A 107 10.27 1.47 -11.95
C MET A 107 10.59 0.79 -10.62
N GLU A 108 10.93 -0.49 -10.69
CA GLU A 108 11.40 -1.27 -9.54
C GLU A 108 12.53 -2.19 -9.98
N GLY A 109 13.58 -2.30 -9.16
CA GLY A 109 14.78 -3.07 -9.55
C GLY A 109 15.47 -2.55 -10.81
N GLY A 110 15.26 -1.29 -11.19
CA GLY A 110 15.82 -0.71 -12.42
C GLY A 110 14.98 -0.93 -13.69
N GLU A 111 13.86 -1.64 -13.61
CA GLU A 111 12.99 -1.95 -14.76
C GLU A 111 11.61 -1.31 -14.61
N ILE A 112 11.05 -0.84 -15.73
CA ILE A 112 9.69 -0.30 -15.76
C ILE A 112 8.70 -1.39 -15.36
N LEU A 113 7.71 -1.05 -14.53
CA LEU A 113 6.71 -2.02 -14.10
C LEU A 113 5.87 -2.50 -15.28
N PRO A 114 5.50 -3.80 -15.29
CA PRO A 114 4.65 -4.34 -16.34
C PRO A 114 3.20 -3.92 -16.11
N GLU A 115 2.32 -4.13 -17.09
CA GLU A 115 0.88 -3.97 -16.87
C GLU A 115 0.36 -5.00 -15.84
N PRO A 116 -0.76 -4.72 -15.14
CA PRO A 116 -1.40 -5.70 -14.26
C PRO A 116 -1.70 -7.04 -14.96
N GLY A 117 -1.17 -8.14 -14.44
CA GLY A 117 -1.30 -9.50 -14.98
C GLY A 117 -0.07 -10.03 -15.71
N GLU A 118 0.92 -9.18 -16.00
CA GLU A 118 2.15 -9.55 -16.71
C GLU A 118 3.36 -9.78 -15.78
N GLU A 119 3.13 -9.93 -14.48
CA GLU A 119 4.18 -9.97 -13.47
C GLU A 119 5.11 -11.18 -13.61
N THR A 120 4.62 -12.35 -14.00
CA THR A 120 5.44 -13.56 -14.17
C THR A 120 6.53 -13.36 -15.22
N ALA A 121 6.18 -12.84 -16.39
CA ALA A 121 7.12 -12.58 -17.47
C ALA A 121 8.14 -11.50 -17.08
N TRP A 122 7.71 -10.49 -16.33
CA TRP A 122 8.58 -9.44 -15.81
C TRP A 122 9.58 -9.99 -14.78
N LEU A 123 9.13 -10.81 -13.82
CA LEU A 123 9.98 -11.40 -12.79
C LEU A 123 11.08 -12.31 -13.36
N HIS A 124 10.76 -13.07 -14.41
CA HIS A 124 11.75 -13.91 -15.08
C HIS A 124 12.87 -13.10 -15.72
N ARG A 125 12.59 -11.89 -16.22
CA ARG A 125 13.61 -11.01 -16.78
C ARG A 125 14.48 -10.37 -15.70
N THR A 126 13.88 -9.93 -14.60
CA THR A 126 14.58 -9.18 -13.54
C THR A 126 15.41 -10.04 -12.59
N HIS A 127 15.03 -11.31 -12.35
CA HIS A 127 15.80 -12.23 -11.50
C HIS A 127 16.90 -13.01 -12.24
N SER A 128 17.04 -12.82 -13.55
CA SER A 128 18.07 -13.50 -14.36
C SER A 128 19.32 -12.63 -14.60
N ALA A 129 19.42 -11.46 -13.95
CA ALA A 129 20.49 -10.49 -14.10
C ALA A 129 21.37 -10.39 -12.83
#